data_AF-A0A5M9WN28-F1
#
_entry.id   AF-A0A5M9WN28-F1
#
_cell.length_a   1.000
_cell.length_b   1.000
_cell.length_c   1.000
_cell.angle_alpha   90.00
_cell.angle_beta   90.00
_cell.angle_gamma   90.00
#
_symmetry.space_group_name_H-M   'P 1'
#
loop_
_entity.id
_entity.type
_entity.pdbx_description
1 polymer ?
#
loop_
_entity_poly.entity_id
_entity_poly.type
_entity_poly.pdbx_seq_one_letter_code
_entity_poly.pdbx_strand_id
1 'polypeptide(L)'
;MKIHQKILNWSAWLAVLAVFFLPGTLNNDNKILRTEYGFPLRFLTDYHVSDSNGSIWFISDMHINVLIYFVNVLFIYAGMHVIVYIKKRLTKKSVE
;
A
#
# COMPACT_ATOMS: atom_id res chain seq x y z
N MET A 1 0.98 14.10 -21.85
CA MET A 1 1.34 12.85 -21.15
C MET A 1 0.13 11.92 -21.19
N LYS A 2 0.19 10.75 -21.83
CA LYS A 2 -0.96 9.81 -21.83
C LYS A 2 -0.90 8.99 -20.54
N ILE A 3 -1.86 9.18 -19.64
CA ILE A 3 -1.97 8.39 -18.42
C ILE A 3 -2.51 7.01 -18.81
N HIS A 4 -1.76 5.96 -18.49
CA HIS A 4 -2.20 4.58 -18.74
C HIS A 4 -3.13 4.14 -17.61
N GLN A 5 -4.43 4.41 -17.75
CA GLN A 5 -5.47 4.11 -16.75
C GLN A 5 -5.45 2.65 -16.28
N LYS A 6 -5.16 1.70 -17.17
CA LYS A 6 -5.04 0.27 -16.81
C LYS A 6 -3.93 0.05 -15.79
N ILE A 7 -2.75 0.63 -15.99
CA ILE A 7 -1.61 0.49 -15.07
C ILE A 7 -1.96 1.16 -13.72
N LEU A 8 -2.60 2.32 -13.76
CA LEU A 8 -3.02 3.03 -12.55
C LEU A 8 -4.03 2.22 -11.72
N ASN A 9 -5.02 1.59 -12.36
CA ASN A 9 -5.97 0.71 -11.68
C ASN A 9 -5.25 -0.51 -11.07
N TRP A 10 -4.33 -1.15 -11.81
CA TRP A 10 -3.51 -2.23 -11.27
C TRP A 10 -2.68 -1.80 -10.06
N SER A 11 -2.09 -0.60 -10.11
CA SER A 11 -1.33 -0.05 -8.98
C SER A 11 -2.21 0.20 -7.75
N ALA A 12 -3.43 0.69 -7.95
CA ALA A 12 -4.40 0.90 -6.86
C ALA A 12 -4.80 -0.42 -6.19
N TRP A 13 -5.10 -1.46 -6.99
CA TRP A 13 -5.40 -2.80 -6.48
C TRP A 13 -4.20 -3.44 -5.78
N LEU A 14 -3.00 -3.29 -6.35
CA LEU A 14 -1.75 -3.78 -5.73
C LEU A 14 -1.51 -3.15 -4.36
N ALA A 15 -1.72 -1.84 -4.21
CA ALA A 15 -1.57 -1.15 -2.94
C ALA A 15 -2.53 -1.69 -1.86
N VAL A 16 -3.77 -2.03 -2.24
CA VAL A 16 -4.76 -2.62 -1.32
C VAL A 16 -4.39 -4.07 -0.99
N LEU A 17 -4.06 -4.88 -2.00
CA LEU A 17 -3.68 -6.27 -1.80
C LEU A 17 -2.42 -6.40 -0.93
N ALA A 18 -1.49 -5.45 -1.02
CA ALA A 18 -0.29 -5.43 -0.20
C ALA A 18 -0.57 -5.43 1.30
N VAL A 19 -1.71 -4.88 1.76
CA VAL A 19 -2.13 -4.94 3.17
C VAL A 19 -2.40 -6.37 3.64
N PHE A 20 -2.91 -7.24 2.76
CA PHE A 20 -3.25 -8.62 3.09
C PHE A 20 -2.04 -9.56 3.00
N PHE A 21 -1.12 -9.30 2.07
CA PHE A 21 0.02 -10.19 1.80
C PHE A 21 1.29 -9.82 2.56
N LEU A 22 1.44 -8.56 2.98
CA LEU A 22 2.64 -8.12 3.69
C LEU A 22 2.38 -8.05 5.19
N PRO A 23 3.29 -8.59 6.02
CA PRO A 23 3.15 -8.51 7.46
C PRO A 23 3.15 -7.05 7.91
N GLY A 24 2.14 -6.69 8.68
CA GLY A 24 2.10 -5.42 9.38
C GLY A 24 3.20 -5.34 10.43
N THR A 25 3.56 -4.13 10.81
CA THR A 25 4.52 -3.91 11.90
C THR A 25 3.79 -3.53 13.17
N LEU A 26 4.08 -4.28 14.23
CA LEU A 26 3.59 -4.00 15.55
C LEU A 26 4.41 -2.86 16.15
N ASN A 27 3.75 -1.75 16.46
CA ASN A 27 4.35 -0.63 17.17
C ASN A 27 3.77 -0.59 18.59
N ASN A 28 4.65 -0.58 19.57
CA ASN A 28 4.30 -0.53 21.00
C ASN A 28 4.91 0.72 21.63
N ASP A 29 4.38 1.88 21.24
CA ASP A 29 4.80 3.17 21.80
C ASP A 29 4.08 3.39 23.14
N ASN A 30 4.53 2.66 24.19
CA ASN A 30 4.27 2.84 25.64
C ASN A 30 2.84 3.09 26.17
N LYS A 31 1.79 3.16 25.34
CA LYS A 31 0.40 3.38 25.78
C LYS A 31 -0.68 2.69 24.93
N ILE A 32 -0.47 2.48 23.63
CA ILE A 32 -1.48 1.87 22.75
C ILE A 32 -0.78 0.92 21.79
N LEU A 33 -1.18 -0.36 21.82
CA LEU A 33 -0.71 -1.35 20.88
C LEU A 33 -1.36 -1.09 19.52
N ARG A 34 -0.55 -0.84 18.48
CA ARG A 34 -1.06 -0.62 17.12
C ARG A 34 -0.31 -1.46 16.10
N THR A 35 -1.02 -1.94 15.09
CA THR A 35 -0.40 -2.60 13.93
C THR A 35 -0.55 -1.70 12.71
N GLU A 36 0.56 -1.44 12.04
CA GLU A 36 0.57 -0.62 10.83
C GLU A 36 0.82 -1.48 9.60
N TYR A 37 0.02 -1.28 8.56
CA TYR A 37 0.02 -2.02 7.31
C TYR A 37 0.15 -1.10 6.10
N GLY A 38 0.57 -1.68 4.98
CA GLY A 38 0.68 -1.02 3.69
C GLY A 38 2.10 -1.00 3.14
N PHE A 39 2.19 -0.78 1.83
CA PHE A 39 3.46 -0.76 1.10
C PHE A 39 3.37 0.18 -0.11
N PRO A 40 4.46 0.88 -0.49
CA PRO A 40 5.76 0.95 0.21
C PRO A 40 5.75 1.73 1.53
N LEU A 41 4.82 2.67 1.70
CA LEU A 41 4.60 3.39 2.96
C LEU A 41 3.41 2.79 3.69
N ARG A 42 3.43 2.82 5.03
CA ARG A 42 2.29 2.36 5.83
C ARG A 42 1.19 3.42 5.81
N PHE A 43 -0.03 3.00 5.53
CA PHE A 43 -1.17 3.90 5.39
C PHE A 43 -2.41 3.41 6.14
N LEU A 44 -2.43 2.15 6.57
CA LEU A 44 -3.49 1.59 7.41
C LEU A 44 -2.93 1.33 8.80
N THR A 45 -3.63 1.79 9.82
CA THR A 45 -3.28 1.57 11.22
C THR A 45 -4.47 0.93 11.91
N ASP A 46 -4.22 -0.19 12.58
CA ASP A 46 -5.17 -0.88 13.43
C ASP A 46 -4.79 -0.63 14.89
N TYR A 47 -5.68 0.00 15.65
CA TYR A 47 -5.46 0.28 17.07
C TYR A 47 -6.12 -0.81 17.90
N HIS A 48 -5.33 -1.55 18.69
CA HIS A 48 -5.88 -2.54 19.61
C HIS A 48 -6.30 -1.86 20.92
N VAL A 49 -7.38 -1.07 20.86
CA VAL A 49 -7.97 -0.46 22.06
C VAL A 49 -8.81 -1.51 22.78
N SER A 50 -8.46 -1.81 24.02
CA SER A 50 -9.27 -2.68 24.89
C SER A 50 -10.40 -1.86 25.50
N ASP A 51 -11.41 -1.49 24.72
CA ASP A 51 -12.56 -0.74 25.25
C ASP A 51 -13.62 -1.71 25.83
N SER A 52 -14.06 -1.47 27.07
CA SER A 52 -15.07 -2.28 27.76
C SER A 52 -16.50 -2.02 27.26
N ASN A 53 -16.69 -0.94 26.49
CA ASN A 53 -17.94 -0.58 25.79
C ASN A 53 -17.83 -0.79 24.27
N GLY A 54 -17.02 -1.77 23.85
CA GLY A 54 -16.56 -2.00 22.48
C GLY A 54 -17.60 -1.81 21.39
N SER A 55 -17.19 -1.12 20.34
CA SER A 55 -17.99 -0.94 19.14
C SER A 55 -18.21 -2.28 18.41
N ILE A 56 -19.41 -2.51 17.89
CA ILE A 56 -19.78 -3.73 17.15
C ILE A 56 -19.04 -3.81 15.80
N TRP A 57 -18.49 -2.70 15.33
CA TRP A 57 -17.92 -2.59 13.98
C TRP A 57 -16.42 -2.87 13.98
N PHE A 58 -16.02 -3.86 13.17
CA PHE A 58 -14.61 -4.26 12.98
C PHE A 58 -13.68 -3.12 12.54
N ILE A 59 -14.20 -2.10 11.83
CA ILE A 59 -13.41 -1.00 11.27
C ILE A 59 -13.28 0.18 12.25
N SER A 60 -13.95 0.11 13.41
CA SER A 60 -14.05 1.26 14.32
C SER A 60 -12.72 1.77 14.87
N ASP A 61 -11.77 0.87 15.10
CA ASP A 61 -10.44 1.20 15.59
C ASP A 61 -9.39 1.24 14.47
N MET A 62 -9.83 1.26 13.21
CA MET A 62 -8.94 1.35 12.05
C MET A 62 -8.85 2.80 11.55
N HIS A 63 -7.62 3.26 11.32
CA HIS A 63 -7.34 4.56 10.72
C HIS A 63 -6.65 4.39 9.37
N ILE A 64 -7.16 5.08 8.34
CA ILE A 64 -6.62 5.07 6.99
C ILE A 64 -6.10 6.45 6.64
N ASN A 65 -4.80 6.55 6.33
CA ASN A 65 -4.21 7.74 5.76
C ASN A 65 -4.35 7.71 4.22
N VAL A 66 -5.43 8.31 3.73
CA VAL A 66 -5.78 8.35 2.30
C VAL A 66 -4.71 9.05 1.46
N LEU A 67 -4.05 10.08 2.00
CA LEU A 67 -2.98 10.78 1.29
C LEU A 67 -1.78 9.86 1.05
N ILE A 68 -1.34 9.14 2.09
CA ILE A 68 -0.24 8.17 1.96
C ILE A 68 -0.62 7.03 1.02
N TYR A 69 -1.88 6.58 1.04
CA TYR A 69 -2.39 5.62 0.08
C TYR A 69 -2.18 6.08 -1.38
N PHE A 70 -2.57 7.32 -1.71
CA PHE A 70 -2.35 7.85 -3.06
C PHE A 70 -0.87 7.94 -3.43
N VAL A 71 -0.01 8.33 -2.47
CA VAL A 71 1.45 8.33 -2.67
C VAL A 71 1.97 6.92 -2.98
N ASN A 72 1.48 5.89 -2.28
CA ASN A 72 1.84 4.50 -2.57
C ASN A 72 1.41 4.07 -3.97
N VAL A 73 0.20 4.41 -4.39
CA VAL A 73 -0.28 4.12 -5.75
C VAL A 73 0.64 4.76 -6.79
N LEU A 74 1.08 6.00 -6.56
CA LEU A 74 2.04 6.70 -7.44
C LEU A 74 3.42 6.02 -7.46
N PHE A 75 3.93 5.57 -6.31
CA PHE A 75 5.19 4.83 -6.24
C PHE A 75 5.13 3.51 -7.02
N ILE A 76 4.07 2.73 -6.82
CA ILE A 76 3.86 1.46 -7.53
C ILE A 76 3.72 1.73 -9.03
N TYR A 77 2.96 2.76 -9.42
CA TYR A 77 2.78 3.16 -10.82
C TYR A 77 4.13 3.55 -11.47
N ALA A 78 4.94 4.37 -10.79
CA ALA A 78 6.27 4.74 -11.25
C ALA A 78 7.19 3.51 -11.40
N GLY A 79 7.18 2.60 -10.40
CA GLY A 79 7.93 1.35 -10.45
C GLY A 79 7.54 0.47 -11.64
N MET A 80 6.24 0.34 -11.92
CA MET A 80 5.76 -0.40 -13.10
C MET A 80 6.26 0.21 -14.42
N HIS A 81 6.27 1.54 -14.53
CA HIS A 81 6.82 2.23 -15.71
C HIS A 81 8.32 1.97 -15.89
N VAL A 82 9.09 2.00 -14.80
CA VAL A 82 10.53 1.70 -14.83
C VAL A 82 10.76 0.25 -15.26
N ILE A 83 10.01 -0.71 -14.73
CA ILE A 83 10.12 -2.14 -15.11
C ILE A 83 9.82 -2.33 -16.59
N VAL A 84 8.74 -1.72 -17.10
CA VAL A 84 8.37 -1.78 -18.53
C VAL A 84 9.47 -1.15 -19.40
N TYR A 85 10.04 -0.02 -18.98
CA TYR A 85 11.11 0.65 -19.69
C TYR A 85 12.39 -0.21 -19.75
N ILE A 86 12.81 -0.79 -18.63
CA ILE A 86 13.99 -1.68 -18.55
C ILE A 86 13.75 -2.93 -19.42
N LYS A 87 12.58 -3.56 -19.31
CA LYS A 87 12.23 -4.74 -20.11
C LYS A 87 12.36 -4.44 -21.61
N LYS A 88 11.81 -3.32 -22.08
CA LYS A 88 11.93 -2.89 -23.48
C LYS A 88 13.39 -2.71 -23.91
N ARG A 89 14.22 -2.11 -23.05
CA ARG A 89 15.64 -1.89 -23.32
C ARG A 89 16.42 -3.21 -23.42
N LEU A 90 16.14 -4.17 -22.55
CA LEU A 90 16.78 -5.49 -22.55
C LEU A 90 16.36 -6.32 -23.76
N THR A 91 15.07 -6.33 -24.12
CA THR A 91 14.60 -7.04 -25.32
C THR A 91 15.19 -6.43 -26.59
N LYS A 92 15.34 -5.10 -26.68
CA LYS A 92 15.98 -4.45 -27.84
C LYS A 92 17.45 -4.86 -28.00
N LYS A 93 18.19 -5.02 -26.91
CA LYS A 93 19.58 -5.49 -26.92
C LYS A 93 19.76 -6.98 -27.25
N SER A 94 18.71 -7.79 -27.08
CA SER A 94 18.78 -9.23 -27.33
C SER A 94 18.50 -9.62 -28.78
N VAL A 95 18.09 -8.66 -29.62
CA VAL A 95 17.70 -8.88 -31.03
C VAL A 95 18.73 -8.26 -32.01
N GLU A 96 19.74 -7.54 -31.50
CA GLU A 96 20.97 -7.17 -32.21
C GLU A 96 22.07 -8.20 -31.92
#